data_AF-A0A7V9LHA2-F1
#
_entry.id   AF-A0A7V9LHA2-F1
#
_cell.length_a   1.000
_cell.length_b   1.000
_cell.length_c   1.000
_cell.angle_alpha   90.00
_cell.angle_beta   90.00
_cell.angle_gamma   90.00
#
_symmetry.space_group_name_H-M   'P 1'
#
loop_
_entity.id
_entity.type
_entity.pdbx_description
1 polymer ?
#
loop_
_entity_poly.entity_id
_entity_poly.type
_entity_poly.pdbx_seq_one_letter_code
_entity_poly.pdbx_strand_id
1 'polypeptide(L)' 'VVFMDEGVIIEQGKPKDVLDNPKQERTKQFLGLVLEH' A
#
# COMPACT_ATOMS: atom_id res chain seq x y z
N VAL A 1 -6.65 -3.90 5.92
CA VAL A 1 -5.38 -3.13 6.05
C VAL A 1 -5.66 -1.72 5.60
N VAL A 2 -5.07 -0.75 6.29
CA VAL A 2 -5.11 0.66 5.91
C VAL A 2 -3.67 1.06 5.67
N PHE A 3 -3.38 1.57 4.48
CA PHE A 3 -2.13 2.20 4.12
C PHE A 3 -2.30 3.71 4.27
N MET A 4 -1.46 4.30 5.10
CA MET A 4 -1.46 5.72 5.40
C MET A 4 -0.12 6.32 5.02
N ASP A 5 -0.16 7.55 4.51
CA ASP A 5 1.02 8.36 4.26
C ASP A 5 0.71 9.83 4.55
N GLU A 6 1.67 10.55 5.14
CA GLU A 6 1.51 11.96 5.57
C GLU A 6 0.26 12.22 6.43
N GLY A 7 -0.17 11.22 7.22
CA GLY A 7 -1.37 11.31 8.06
C GLY A 7 -2.69 11.17 7.30
N VAL A 8 -2.66 10.83 6.01
CA VAL A 8 -3.84 10.62 5.16
C VAL A 8 -3.96 9.14 4.81
N ILE A 9 -5.20 8.64 4.75
CA ILE A 9 -5.48 7.29 4.23
C ILE A 9 -5.35 7.34 2.70
N ILE A 10 -4.35 6.64 2.19
CA ILE A 10 -4.10 6.54 0.75
C ILE A 10 -4.87 5.34 0.17
N GLU A 11 -4.86 4.21 0.85
CA GLU A 11 -5.55 3.00 0.39
C GLU A 11 -6.03 2.13 1.56
N GLN A 12 -7.22 1.56 1.44
CA GLN A 12 -7.76 0.65 2.44
C GLN A 12 -8.53 -0.51 1.79
N GLY A 13 -8.41 -1.69 2.37
CA GLY A 13 -9.06 -2.89 1.83
C GLY A 13 -8.65 -4.18 2.53
N LYS A 14 -9.02 -5.32 1.93
CA LYS A 14 -8.51 -6.62 2.39
C LYS A 14 -7.00 -6.67 2.19
N PRO A 15 -6.26 -7.43 3.02
CA PRO A 15 -4.81 -7.55 2.86
C PRO A 15 -4.41 -7.95 1.43
N LYS A 16 -5.06 -8.96 0.85
CA LYS A 16 -4.83 -9.41 -0.52
C LYS A 16 -4.98 -8.29 -1.56
N ASP A 17 -5.98 -7.43 -1.40
CA ASP A 17 -6.23 -6.36 -2.36
C ASP A 17 -5.17 -5.25 -2.25
N VAL A 18 -4.71 -4.92 -1.05
CA VAL A 18 -3.76 -3.81 -0.82
C VAL A 18 -2.30 -4.24 -0.99
N LEU A 19 -1.96 -5.47 -0.61
CA LEU A 19 -0.58 -5.97 -0.61
C LEU A 19 -0.23 -6.67 -1.93
N ASP A 20 -1.15 -7.47 -2.48
CA ASP A 20 -0.85 -8.27 -3.69
C ASP A 20 -1.30 -7.53 -4.98
N ASN A 21 -2.30 -6.65 -4.88
CA ASN A 21 -2.82 -5.90 -6.04
C ASN A 21 -3.14 -4.42 -5.71
N PRO A 22 -2.19 -3.66 -5.13
CA PRO A 22 -2.39 -2.25 -4.78
C PRO A 22 -2.86 -1.43 -5.98
N LYS A 23 -3.87 -0.59 -5.78
CA LYS A 23 -4.43 0.27 -6.83
C LYS A 23 -3.77 1.64 -6.88
N GLN A 24 -3.28 2.14 -5.74
CA GLN A 24 -2.63 3.45 -5.69
C GLN A 24 -1.13 3.33 -5.98
N GLU A 25 -0.61 4.22 -6.83
CA GLU A 25 0.81 4.25 -7.18
C GLU A 25 1.72 4.46 -5.96
N ARG A 26 1.28 5.26 -4.99
CA ARG A 26 2.04 5.51 -3.75
C ARG A 26 2.14 4.24 -2.89
N THR A 27 1.09 3.42 -2.84
CA THR A 27 1.12 2.11 -2.18
C THR A 27 2.07 1.15 -2.90
N LYS A 28 2.06 1.11 -4.25
CA LYS A 28 2.98 0.29 -5.05
C LYS A 28 4.44 0.64 -4.79
N GLN A 29 4.76 1.93 -4.82
CA GLN A 29 6.11 2.43 -4.58
C GLN A 29 6.60 2.04 -3.18
N PHE A 30 5.77 2.26 -2.16
CA PHE A 30 6.11 1.89 -0.79
C PHE A 30 6.36 0.38 -0.63
N LEU A 31 5.45 -0.45 -1.15
CA LEU A 31 5.61 -1.91 -1.07
C LEU A 31 6.85 -2.40 -1.81
N GLY A 32 7.21 -1.79 -2.94
CA GLY A 32 8.46 -2.09 -3.65
C GLY A 32 9.71 -1.81 -2.79
N LEU A 33 9.71 -0.73 -1.99
CA LEU A 33 10.82 -0.41 -1.09
C LEU A 33 10.95 -1.40 0.08
N VAL A 34 9.82 -1.92 0.57
CA VAL A 34 9.76 -2.72 1.80
C VAL A 34 9.89 -4.22 1.54
N LEU A 35 9.38 -4.73 0.42
CA LEU A 35 9.35 -6.17 0.12
C LEU A 35 10.59 -6.67 -0.65
N GLU A 36 11.42 -5.78 -1.20
CA GLU A 36 12.64 -6.15 -1.93
C GLU A 36 13.87 -6.42 -1.03
N HIS A 37 13.69 -6.51 0.30
CA HIS A 37 14.72 -6.89 1.28
C HIS A 37 14.19 -7.98 2.22
#